data_AF-A0A1G2ZCX3-F1
#
_entry.id   AF-A0A1G2ZCX3-F1
#
_cell.length_a   1.000
_cell.length_b   1.000
_cell.length_c   1.000
_cell.angle_alpha   90.00
_cell.angle_beta   90.00
_cell.angle_gamma   90.00
#
_symmetry.space_group_name_H-M   'P 1'
#
loop_
_entity.id
_entity.type
_entity.pdbx_description
1 polymer ?
#
loop_
_entity_poly.entity_id
_entity_poly.type
_entity_poly.pdbx_seq_one_letter_code
_entity_poly.pdbx_strand_id
1 'polypeptide(L)'
;MTPEHGTYPTHLAFDDRREFPHDAEFPLSLVFNLSNWRYREPWYYGVSHGMAFVQMFRPRDQARLSQSPSGAGDGNPAWDFQWFIPKYEIDKRYRFTMRAMYLPFESAEQLTKATAAHRAALQE
;
A
#
# COMPACT_ATOMS: atom_id res chain seq x y z
N MET A 1 12.90 4.80 1.81
CA MET A 1 12.07 5.89 2.35
C MET A 1 11.96 6.99 1.29
N THR A 2 10.80 7.64 1.18
CA THR A 2 10.54 8.76 0.25
C THR A 2 11.31 10.01 0.70
N PRO A 3 12.02 10.71 -0.20
CA PRO A 3 12.85 11.85 0.18
C PRO A 3 12.04 13.10 0.55
N GLU A 4 10.89 13.31 -0.08
CA GLU A 4 10.00 14.46 0.11
C GLU A 4 8.57 14.10 -0.31
N HIS A 5 7.60 14.95 0.02
CA HIS A 5 6.21 14.79 -0.35
C HIS A 5 6.02 14.71 -1.88
N GLY A 6 5.26 13.72 -2.34
CA GLY A 6 4.97 13.55 -3.77
C GLY A 6 6.11 13.02 -4.63
N THR A 7 7.33 12.85 -4.09
CA THR A 7 8.50 12.31 -4.81
C THR A 7 8.73 10.85 -4.48
N TYR A 8 8.62 9.98 -5.50
CA TYR A 8 8.76 8.52 -5.38
C TYR A 8 7.86 7.85 -4.30
N PRO A 9 6.61 8.28 -4.06
CA PRO A 9 5.76 7.81 -2.96
C PRO A 9 5.30 6.36 -3.08
N THR A 10 5.21 5.83 -4.29
CA THR A 10 4.43 4.61 -4.56
C THR A 10 5.32 3.39 -4.74
N HIS A 11 5.22 2.46 -3.81
CA HIS A 11 5.95 1.20 -3.78
C HIS A 11 5.17 0.10 -4.47
N LEU A 12 5.80 -0.52 -5.46
CA LEU A 12 5.29 -1.71 -6.12
C LEU A 12 5.64 -2.98 -5.33
N ALA A 13 4.88 -4.05 -5.56
CA ALA A 13 5.30 -5.38 -5.14
C ALA A 13 6.63 -5.74 -5.79
N PHE A 14 7.41 -6.61 -5.14
CA PHE A 14 8.68 -7.10 -5.68
C PHE A 14 8.52 -7.74 -7.07
N ASP A 15 7.41 -8.42 -7.31
CA ASP A 15 7.08 -9.13 -8.54
C ASP A 15 6.12 -8.37 -9.48
N ASP A 16 5.62 -7.19 -9.10
CA ASP A 16 4.73 -6.40 -9.98
C ASP A 16 5.52 -5.91 -11.21
N ARG A 17 5.14 -6.37 -12.39
CA ARG A 17 5.69 -5.96 -13.69
C ARG A 17 4.66 -5.24 -14.56
N ARG A 18 3.50 -4.91 -14.00
CA ARG A 18 2.41 -4.29 -14.75
C ARG A 18 2.72 -2.82 -14.99
N GLU A 19 2.54 -2.40 -16.24
CA GLU A 19 2.67 -1.02 -16.66
C GLU A 19 1.29 -0.45 -16.97
N PHE A 20 1.10 0.82 -16.60
CA PHE A 20 -0.15 1.54 -16.79
C PHE A 20 0.21 2.88 -17.44
N PRO A 21 0.10 2.98 -18.78
CA PRO A 21 0.26 4.24 -19.47
C PRO A 21 -0.72 5.27 -18.92
N HIS A 22 -0.25 6.51 -18.79
CA HIS A 22 -1.06 7.65 -18.37
C HIS A 22 -0.66 8.86 -19.22
N ASP A 23 -1.55 9.84 -19.23
CA ASP A 23 -1.27 11.12 -19.86
C ASP A 23 -0.09 11.80 -19.17
N ALA A 24 0.81 12.44 -19.93
CA ALA A 24 1.95 13.16 -19.37
C ALA A 24 1.49 14.31 -18.45
N GLU A 25 0.32 14.90 -18.73
CA GLU A 25 -0.29 15.97 -17.95
C GLU A 25 -1.23 15.44 -16.86
N PHE A 26 -1.16 14.14 -16.52
CA PHE A 26 -2.01 13.57 -15.48
C PHE A 26 -1.76 14.27 -14.13
N PRO A 27 -2.80 14.86 -13.50
CA PRO A 27 -2.60 15.85 -12.45
C PRO A 27 -2.22 15.26 -11.08
N LEU A 28 -2.24 13.93 -10.90
CA LEU A 28 -1.96 13.28 -9.62
C LEU A 28 -0.56 12.68 -9.60
N SER A 29 0.34 13.33 -8.86
CA SER A 29 1.73 12.86 -8.65
C SER A 29 1.80 11.52 -7.91
N LEU A 30 0.87 11.27 -6.99
CA LEU A 30 0.86 10.06 -6.16
C LEU A 30 0.82 8.77 -6.98
N VAL A 31 0.01 8.76 -8.03
CA VAL A 31 -0.47 7.55 -8.69
C VAL A 31 0.63 6.89 -9.54
N PHE A 32 1.45 7.71 -10.19
CA PHE A 32 2.47 7.26 -11.14
C PHE A 32 3.90 7.61 -10.75
N ASN A 33 4.12 8.28 -9.61
CA ASN A 33 5.47 8.52 -9.11
C ASN A 33 5.96 7.32 -8.27
N LEU A 34 6.66 6.41 -8.96
CA LEU A 34 7.05 5.11 -8.43
C LEU A 34 8.37 5.16 -7.66
N SER A 35 8.39 4.47 -6.52
CA SER A 35 9.60 4.33 -5.72
C SER A 35 10.64 3.42 -6.35
N ASN A 36 11.91 3.74 -6.13
CA ASN A 36 13.04 2.84 -6.39
C ASN A 36 13.03 1.61 -5.46
N TRP A 37 12.24 1.63 -4.39
CA TRP A 37 12.08 0.51 -3.46
C TRP A 37 10.77 -0.23 -3.71
N ARG A 38 10.81 -1.56 -3.57
CA ARG A 38 9.66 -2.44 -3.70
C ARG A 38 9.38 -3.15 -2.39
N TYR A 39 8.10 -3.42 -2.10
CA TYR A 39 7.72 -4.18 -0.93
C TYR A 39 7.79 -5.70 -1.21
N ARG A 40 8.16 -6.48 -0.20
CA ARG A 40 8.16 -7.95 -0.25
C ARG A 40 6.84 -8.54 0.22
N GLU A 41 6.25 -7.91 1.24
CA GLU A 41 5.01 -8.36 1.85
C GLU A 41 3.96 -7.25 1.70
N PRO A 42 2.73 -7.57 1.25
CA PRO A 42 1.72 -6.57 0.91
C PRO A 42 0.95 -6.13 2.16
N TRP A 43 1.65 -5.51 3.11
CA TRP A 43 1.02 -4.92 4.28
C TRP A 43 1.86 -3.75 4.79
N TYR A 44 1.20 -2.81 5.45
CA TYR A 44 1.86 -1.73 6.16
C TYR A 44 1.05 -1.38 7.40
N TYR A 45 1.65 -0.58 8.27
CA TYR A 45 0.97 -0.04 9.42
C TYR A 45 1.41 1.39 9.66
N GLY A 46 0.58 2.10 10.40
CA GLY A 46 0.96 3.38 10.93
C GLY A 46 0.56 3.50 12.40
N VAL A 47 1.32 4.29 13.14
CA VAL A 47 1.18 4.43 14.59
C VAL A 47 0.77 5.86 14.93
N SER A 48 -0.26 5.98 15.75
CA SER A 48 -0.73 7.27 16.27
C SER A 48 -1.28 7.08 17.68
N HIS A 49 -0.87 7.95 18.60
CA HIS A 49 -1.34 7.95 20.00
C HIS A 49 -1.24 6.56 20.69
N GLY A 50 -0.14 5.85 20.49
CA GLY A 50 0.10 4.53 21.09
C GLY A 50 -0.70 3.38 20.45
N MET A 51 -1.40 3.63 19.35
CA MET A 51 -2.18 2.62 18.62
C MET A 51 -1.62 2.42 17.22
N ALA A 52 -1.55 1.17 16.77
CA ALA A 52 -1.23 0.81 15.41
C ALA A 52 -2.50 0.51 14.62
N PHE A 53 -2.60 1.09 13.41
CA PHE A 53 -3.55 0.66 12.39
C PHE A 53 -2.80 -0.09 11.30
N VAL A 54 -3.04 -1.39 11.22
CA VAL A 54 -2.38 -2.31 10.28
C VAL A 54 -3.33 -2.63 9.13
N GLN A 55 -2.84 -2.53 7.90
CA GLN A 55 -3.57 -2.89 6.69
C GLN A 55 -2.82 -4.01 5.96
N MET A 56 -3.51 -5.12 5.69
CA MET A 56 -2.96 -6.33 5.07
C MET A 56 -3.72 -6.63 3.80
N PHE A 57 -3.02 -6.73 2.67
CA PHE A 57 -3.61 -6.91 1.36
C PHE A 57 -3.38 -8.32 0.84
N ARG A 58 -4.34 -8.84 0.07
CA ARG A 58 -4.16 -10.11 -0.63
C ARG A 58 -3.03 -9.98 -1.67
N PRO A 59 -1.98 -10.82 -1.65
CA PRO A 59 -0.84 -10.68 -2.56
C PRO A 59 -1.23 -10.66 -4.04
N ARG A 60 -2.17 -11.52 -4.47
CA ARG A 60 -2.60 -11.60 -5.87
C ARG A 60 -3.27 -10.33 -6.41
N ASP A 61 -3.74 -9.44 -5.53
CA ASP A 61 -4.33 -8.16 -5.93
C ASP A 61 -3.26 -7.13 -6.28
N GLN A 62 -2.01 -7.35 -5.83
CA GLN A 62 -0.84 -6.54 -6.12
C GLN A 62 -1.11 -5.03 -5.89
N ALA A 63 -1.67 -4.70 -4.72
CA ALA A 63 -1.92 -3.31 -4.33
C ALA A 63 -0.60 -2.53 -4.32
N ARG A 64 -0.59 -1.30 -4.83
CA ARG A 64 0.57 -0.40 -4.72
C ARG A 64 0.43 0.39 -3.43
N LEU A 65 1.50 0.52 -2.67
CA LEU A 65 1.47 1.16 -1.36
C LEU A 65 2.08 2.54 -1.50
N SER A 66 1.37 3.57 -1.04
CA SER A 66 1.89 4.94 -1.11
C SER A 66 2.18 5.47 0.28
N GLN A 67 3.33 6.11 0.43
CA GLN A 67 3.75 6.70 1.70
C GLN A 67 4.26 8.12 1.52
N SER A 68 4.19 8.86 2.63
CA SER A 68 4.74 10.20 2.78
C SER A 68 5.88 10.18 3.81
N PRO A 69 6.90 11.05 3.67
CA PRO A 69 7.95 11.19 4.68
C PRO A 69 7.41 11.58 6.07
N SER A 70 6.32 12.35 6.12
CA SER A 70 5.68 12.79 7.37
C SER A 70 4.55 11.86 7.84
N GLY A 71 4.28 10.77 7.12
CA GLY A 71 3.12 9.92 7.36
C GLY A 71 1.80 10.61 6.99
N ALA A 72 0.74 10.37 7.78
CA ALA A 72 -0.62 10.90 7.56
C ALA A 72 -0.83 12.34 8.11
N GLY A 73 0.24 13.13 8.21
CA GLY A 73 0.19 14.53 8.66
C GLY A 73 -0.08 15.52 7.53
N ASP A 74 0.23 16.80 7.76
CA ASP A 74 0.06 17.84 6.74
C ASP A 74 0.94 17.57 5.51
N GLY A 75 0.29 17.30 4.38
CA GLY A 75 0.94 17.05 3.08
C GLY A 75 0.28 15.92 2.27
N ASN A 76 0.85 15.61 1.10
CA ASN A 76 0.46 14.51 0.23
C ASN A 76 1.65 13.56 0.03
N PRO A 77 1.50 12.23 0.13
CA PRO A 77 0.25 11.48 0.36
C PRO A 77 -0.06 11.07 1.80
N ALA A 78 -1.29 10.63 2.03
CA ALA A 78 -1.66 9.91 3.24
C ALA A 78 -1.15 8.46 3.18
N TRP A 79 -1.42 7.67 4.22
CA TRP A 79 -1.22 6.21 4.20
C TRP A 79 -2.23 5.57 3.24
N ASP A 80 -1.95 5.66 1.94
CA ASP A 80 -2.84 5.27 0.86
C ASP A 80 -2.39 3.95 0.21
N PHE A 81 -3.31 3.34 -0.51
CA PHE A 81 -3.01 2.23 -1.42
C PHE A 81 -3.80 2.39 -2.71
N GLN A 82 -3.25 1.81 -3.77
CA GLN A 82 -3.83 1.88 -5.11
C GLN A 82 -4.02 0.47 -5.64
N TRP A 83 -5.21 0.16 -6.15
CA TRP A 83 -5.51 -1.13 -6.77
C TRP A 83 -5.87 -0.92 -8.24
N PHE A 84 -4.92 -1.28 -9.11
CA PHE A 84 -5.10 -1.18 -10.55
C PHE A 84 -5.52 -2.50 -11.18
N ILE A 85 -6.46 -2.42 -12.10
CA ILE A 85 -6.96 -3.54 -12.89
C ILE A 85 -6.39 -3.41 -14.32
N PRO A 86 -5.41 -4.23 -14.71
CA PRO A 86 -4.90 -4.22 -16.08
C PRO A 86 -5.94 -4.80 -17.03
N LYS A 87 -6.06 -4.21 -18.23
CA LYS A 87 -6.97 -4.68 -19.29
C LYS A 87 -8.39 -4.91 -18.77
N TYR A 88 -8.96 -3.89 -18.14
CA TYR A 88 -10.29 -4.01 -17.57
C TYR A 88 -11.33 -4.33 -18.66
N GLU A 89 -12.38 -5.04 -18.27
CA GLU A 89 -13.51 -5.40 -19.11
C GLU A 89 -14.76 -4.69 -18.58
N ILE A 90 -15.53 -4.11 -19.49
CA ILE A 90 -16.83 -3.52 -19.16
C ILE A 90 -17.76 -4.63 -18.64
N ASP A 91 -18.61 -4.30 -17.67
CA ASP A 91 -19.56 -5.21 -17.01
C ASP A 91 -18.92 -6.38 -16.23
N LYS A 92 -17.59 -6.37 -16.04
CA LYS A 92 -16.90 -7.34 -15.20
C LYS A 92 -16.79 -6.86 -13.75
N ARG A 93 -17.22 -7.72 -12.81
CA ARG A 93 -17.03 -7.46 -11.38
C ARG A 93 -15.62 -7.85 -10.93
N TYR A 94 -14.91 -6.87 -10.37
CA TYR A 94 -13.63 -7.08 -9.71
C TYR A 94 -13.82 -7.08 -8.19
N ARG A 95 -13.03 -7.88 -7.47
CA ARG A 95 -13.07 -7.94 -5.99
C ARG A 95 -11.69 -7.74 -5.40
N PHE A 96 -11.58 -6.73 -4.55
CA PHE A 96 -10.43 -6.51 -3.68
C PHE A 96 -10.62 -7.23 -2.36
N THR A 97 -9.54 -7.73 -1.77
CA THR A 97 -9.60 -8.32 -0.43
C THR A 97 -8.46 -7.79 0.44
N MET A 98 -8.82 -7.19 1.57
CA MET A 98 -7.89 -6.75 2.59
C MET A 98 -8.43 -7.11 3.98
N ARG A 99 -7.52 -7.19 4.95
CA ARG A 99 -7.83 -7.22 6.37
C ARG A 99 -7.21 -5.98 7.03
N ALA A 100 -7.82 -5.53 8.11
CA ALA A 100 -7.25 -4.49 8.95
C ALA A 100 -7.22 -4.94 10.41
N MET A 101 -6.27 -4.42 11.18
CA MET A 101 -6.18 -4.64 12.62
C MET A 101 -5.86 -3.32 13.31
N TYR A 102 -6.56 -3.04 14.40
CA TYR A 102 -6.31 -1.88 15.25
C TYR A 102 -6.01 -2.35 16.67
N LEU A 103 -4.82 -2.02 17.18
CA LEU A 103 -4.31 -2.55 18.44
C LEU A 103 -3.26 -1.63 19.07
N PRO A 104 -3.00 -1.73 20.39
CA PRO A 104 -1.89 -1.03 21.02
C PRO A 104 -0.57 -1.34 20.32
N PHE A 105 0.23 -0.31 20.06
CA PHE A 105 1.55 -0.45 19.46
C PHE A 105 2.60 -0.65 20.54
N GLU A 106 3.23 -1.82 20.52
CA GLU A 106 4.39 -2.11 21.38
C GLU A 106 5.68 -2.13 20.56
N SER A 107 5.67 -2.83 19.43
CA SER A 107 6.81 -2.93 18.52
C SER A 107 6.41 -3.45 17.14
N ALA A 108 7.29 -3.27 16.14
CA ALA A 108 7.10 -3.86 14.81
C ALA A 108 7.05 -5.41 14.87
N GLU A 109 7.81 -6.03 15.78
CA GLU A 109 7.82 -7.47 15.98
C GLU A 109 6.48 -7.97 16.54
N GLN A 110 5.90 -7.24 17.50
CA GLN A 110 4.59 -7.51 18.04
C GLN A 110 3.51 -7.47 16.94
N LEU A 111 3.52 -6.44 16.08
CA LEU A 111 2.62 -6.37 14.93
C LEU A 111 2.84 -7.52 13.94
N THR A 112 4.09 -7.85 13.65
CA THR A 112 4.45 -8.95 12.73
C THR A 112 3.87 -10.28 13.20
N LYS A 113 3.99 -10.56 14.51
CA LYS A 113 3.43 -11.76 15.15
C LYS A 113 1.89 -11.72 15.20
N ALA A 114 1.31 -10.62 15.67
CA ALA A 114 -0.14 -10.47 15.81
C ALA A 114 -0.89 -10.61 14.48
N THR A 115 -0.27 -10.16 13.38
CA THR A 115 -0.88 -10.17 12.05
C THR A 115 -0.58 -11.44 11.24
N ALA A 116 0.35 -12.28 11.68
CA ALA A 116 0.86 -13.41 10.89
C ALA A 116 -0.24 -14.33 10.36
N ALA A 117 -1.17 -14.77 11.22
CA ALA A 117 -2.28 -15.64 10.82
C ALA A 117 -3.23 -14.95 9.81
N HIS A 118 -3.44 -13.64 9.94
CA HIS A 118 -4.29 -12.88 9.03
C HIS A 118 -3.62 -12.67 7.67
N ARG A 119 -2.30 -12.48 7.63
CA ARG A 119 -1.52 -12.40 6.40
C ARG A 119 -1.46 -13.76 5.69
N ALA A 120 -1.30 -14.86 6.45
CA ALA A 120 -1.35 -16.21 5.90
C ALA A 120 -2.72 -16.53 5.29
N ALA A 121 -3.82 -16.19 5.96
CA ALA A 121 -5.18 -16.37 5.46
C ALA A 121 -5.54 -15.47 4.25
N LEU A 122 -4.64 -14.59 3.83
CA LEU A 122 -4.75 -13.81 2.60
C LEU A 122 -3.92 -14.40 1.45
N GLN A 123 -3.16 -15.47 1.65
CA GLN A 123 -2.40 -16.11 0.57
C GLN A 123 -3.22 -17.08 -0.29
N GLU A 124 -4.51 -17.28 0.06
CA GLU A 124 -5.48 -18.10 -0.66
C GLU A 124 -6.08 -17.42 -1.92
#